data_AF-A0A0C9TNX5-F1
#
_entry.id   AF-A0A0C9TNX5-F1
#
_cell.length_a   1.000
_cell.length_b   1.000
_cell.length_c   1.000
_cell.angle_alpha   90.00
_cell.angle_beta   90.00
_cell.angle_gamma   90.00
#
_symmetry.space_group_name_H-M   'P 1'
#
loop_
_entity.id
_entity.type
_entity.pdbx_description
1 polymer ?
#
loop_
_entity_poly.entity_id
_entity_poly.type
_entity_poly.pdbx_seq_one_letter_code
_entity_poly.pdbx_strand_id
1 'polypeptide(L)'
;VMAHSLTPGCTPLKHAYDSCFNTWFEGYLEPAIKHSKDLPQGQRNEYAKRKAEEFEEKCGAIWAQYKECVQVSATIHFQMHGYEGLHQCSESS
;
A
#
# COMPACT_ATOMS: atom_id res chain seq x y z
N VAL A 1 -3.51 11.29 -15.32
CA VAL A 1 -2.08 10.98 -15.06
C VAL A 1 -2.04 9.95 -13.94
N MET A 2 -1.35 8.83 -14.11
CA MET A 2 -1.18 7.82 -13.04
C MET A 2 0.18 8.00 -12.36
N ALA A 3 0.24 7.72 -11.06
CA ALA A 3 1.44 7.94 -10.27
C ALA A 3 2.44 6.79 -10.45
N HIS A 4 3.72 7.13 -10.57
CA HIS A 4 4.80 6.17 -10.58
C HIS A 4 5.06 5.59 -9.18
N SER A 5 5.56 4.35 -9.12
CA SER A 5 6.01 3.76 -7.84
C SER A 5 7.41 4.26 -7.49
N LEU A 6 7.83 4.07 -6.23
CA LEU A 6 9.19 4.36 -5.76
C LEU A 6 10.25 3.62 -6.59
N THR A 7 9.89 2.45 -7.13
CA THR A 7 10.74 1.67 -8.01
C THR A 7 10.06 1.53 -9.36
N PRO A 8 10.73 1.90 -10.49
CA PRO A 8 10.13 1.86 -11.81
C PRO A 8 9.50 0.49 -12.15
N GLY A 9 10.18 -0.60 -11.77
CA GLY A 9 9.70 -1.97 -11.98
C GLY A 9 8.38 -2.31 -11.29
N CYS A 10 8.02 -1.62 -10.20
CA CYS A 10 6.75 -1.83 -9.50
C CYS A 10 5.60 -0.95 -10.04
N THR A 11 5.87 -0.05 -11.00
CA THR A 11 4.86 0.88 -11.54
C THR A 11 3.67 0.18 -12.21
N PRO A 12 3.84 -0.87 -13.02
CA PRO A 12 2.70 -1.59 -13.60
C PRO A 12 1.80 -2.24 -12.53
N LEU A 13 2.41 -2.84 -11.51
CA LEU A 13 1.70 -3.42 -10.36
C LEU A 13 0.97 -2.33 -9.56
N LYS A 14 1.59 -1.17 -9.38
CA LYS A 14 0.96 -0.01 -8.74
C LYS A 14 -0.28 0.44 -9.50
N HIS A 15 -0.22 0.58 -10.83
CA HIS A 15 -1.39 1.00 -11.61
C HIS A 15 -2.55 0.01 -11.49
N ALA A 16 -2.25 -1.30 -11.53
CA ALA A 16 -3.26 -2.34 -11.34
C ALA A 16 -3.87 -2.30 -9.94
N TYR A 17 -3.04 -2.12 -8.91
CA TYR A 17 -3.49 -1.95 -7.52
C TYR A 17 -4.34 -0.70 -7.34
N ASP A 18 -3.85 0.46 -7.79
CA ASP A 18 -4.56 1.74 -7.68
C ASP A 18 -5.94 1.66 -8.36
N SER A 19 -6.04 1.02 -9.53
CA SER A 19 -7.32 0.83 -10.22
C SER A 19 -8.30 -0.03 -9.42
N CYS A 20 -7.84 -1.15 -8.85
CA CYS A 20 -8.68 -2.03 -8.04
C CYS A 20 -9.12 -1.32 -6.75
N PHE A 21 -8.16 -0.71 -6.05
CA PHE A 21 -8.40 0.00 -4.80
C PHE A 21 -9.37 1.15 -5.00
N ASN A 22 -9.17 2.00 -6.01
CA ASN A 22 -10.05 3.16 -6.24
C ASN A 22 -11.50 2.72 -6.50
N THR A 23 -11.69 1.66 -7.30
CA THR A 23 -13.02 1.09 -7.56
C THR A 23 -13.68 0.58 -6.27
N TRP A 24 -12.93 -0.13 -5.42
CA TRP A 24 -13.42 -0.58 -4.10
C TRP A 24 -13.68 0.60 -3.15
N PHE A 25 -12.81 1.61 -3.18
CA PHE A 25 -12.81 2.75 -2.26
C PHE A 25 -13.97 3.72 -2.50
N GLU A 26 -14.37 3.92 -3.77
CA GLU A 26 -15.56 4.69 -4.13
C GLU A 26 -16.81 4.15 -3.40
N GLY A 27 -16.95 2.83 -3.29
CA GLY A 27 -18.03 2.18 -2.54
C GLY A 27 -17.85 2.14 -1.02
N TYR A 28 -16.67 2.48 -0.50
CA TYR A 28 -16.35 2.48 0.93
C TYR A 28 -16.59 3.84 1.60
N LEU A 29 -16.31 4.93 0.88
CA LEU A 29 -16.25 6.30 1.41
C LEU A 29 -17.57 6.79 2.04
N GLU A 30 -18.66 6.81 1.28
CA GLU A 30 -19.92 7.39 1.79
C GLU A 30 -20.50 6.61 2.98
N PRO A 31 -20.59 5.27 2.95
CA PRO A 31 -21.14 4.53 4.07
C PRO A 31 -20.22 4.62 5.30
N ALA A 32 -18.90 4.62 5.13
CA ALA A 32 -17.97 4.77 6.25
C ALA A 32 -18.14 6.11 6.97
N ILE A 33 -18.32 7.22 6.22
CA ILE A 33 -18.53 8.55 6.79
C ILE A 33 -19.86 8.61 7.56
N LYS A 34 -20.96 8.10 6.98
CA LYS A 34 -22.27 8.03 7.64
C LYS A 34 -22.19 7.19 8.93
N HIS A 35 -21.60 5.99 8.83
CA HIS A 35 -21.45 5.08 9.96
C HIS A 35 -20.52 5.59 11.07
N SER A 36 -19.50 6.39 10.73
CA SER A 36 -18.60 6.96 11.74
C SER A 36 -19.30 7.91 12.73
N LYS A 37 -20.29 8.68 12.24
CA LYS A 37 -21.02 9.69 13.01
C LYS A 37 -22.18 9.11 13.81
N ASP A 38 -22.84 8.09 13.25
CA ASP A 38 -24.14 7.66 13.76
C ASP A 38 -24.11 6.28 14.45
N LEU A 39 -23.08 5.45 14.23
CA LEU A 39 -23.05 4.09 14.79
C LEU A 39 -22.22 3.95 16.07
N PRO A 40 -22.69 3.12 17.04
CA PRO A 40 -21.88 2.66 18.17
C PRO A 40 -20.61 1.92 17.69
N GLN A 41 -19.54 1.98 18.50
CA GLN A 41 -18.23 1.41 18.17
C GLN A 41 -18.25 -0.05 17.69
N GLY A 42 -19.11 -0.91 18.28
CA GLY A 42 -19.23 -2.31 17.88
C GLY A 42 -19.65 -2.51 16.42
N GLN A 43 -20.61 -1.71 15.93
CA GLN A 43 -21.07 -1.80 14.55
C GLN A 43 -20.09 -1.19 13.55
N ARG A 44 -19.28 -0.21 13.97
CA ARG A 44 -18.17 0.32 13.16
C ARG A 44 -17.12 -0.75 12.90
N ASN A 45 -16.79 -1.55 13.91
CA ASN A 45 -15.83 -2.65 13.80
C ASN A 45 -16.33 -3.75 12.86
N GLU A 46 -17.61 -4.13 12.95
CA GLU A 46 -18.21 -5.11 12.04
C GLU A 46 -18.24 -4.64 10.59
N TYR A 47 -18.59 -3.36 10.35
CA TYR A 47 -18.52 -2.76 9.03
C TYR A 47 -17.09 -2.78 8.46
N ALA A 48 -16.11 -2.36 9.26
CA ALA A 48 -14.70 -2.37 8.87
C ALA A 48 -14.22 -3.80 8.55
N LYS A 49 -14.60 -4.79 9.36
CA LYS A 49 -14.26 -6.21 9.12
C LYS A 49 -14.82 -6.70 7.78
N ARG A 50 -16.11 -6.50 7.52
CA ARG A 50 -16.74 -6.91 6.26
C ARG A 50 -16.09 -6.25 5.05
N LYS A 51 -15.71 -4.97 5.17
CA LYS A 51 -15.04 -4.25 4.10
C LYS A 51 -13.60 -4.69 3.88
N ALA A 52 -12.90 -5.09 4.94
CA ALA A 52 -11.59 -5.72 4.83
C ALA A 52 -11.67 -7.08 4.11
N GLU A 53 -12.68 -7.90 4.41
CA GLU A 53 -12.93 -9.17 3.71
C GLU A 53 -13.22 -8.94 2.21
N GLU A 54 -14.08 -7.97 1.89
CA GLU A 54 -14.38 -7.59 0.50
C GLU A 54 -13.12 -7.10 -0.25
N PHE A 55 -12.26 -6.33 0.42
CA PHE A 55 -11.00 -5.88 -0.15
C PHE A 55 -10.05 -7.05 -0.42
N GLU A 56 -9.93 -7.98 0.53
CA GLU A 56 -9.05 -9.13 0.39
C GLU A 56 -9.48 -10.02 -0.78
N GLU A 57 -10.79 -10.28 -0.90
CA GLU A 57 -11.36 -11.06 -2.01
C GLU A 57 -11.09 -10.41 -3.37
N LYS A 58 -11.26 -9.08 -3.48
CA LYS A 58 -11.21 -8.38 -4.78
C LYS A 58 -9.82 -7.93 -5.18
N CYS A 59 -9.07 -7.38 -4.24
CA CYS A 59 -7.79 -6.70 -4.49
C CYS A 59 -6.61 -7.32 -3.73
N GLY A 60 -6.84 -8.28 -2.83
CA GLY A 60 -5.80 -8.86 -1.96
C GLY A 60 -4.62 -9.44 -2.72
N ALA A 61 -4.88 -10.19 -3.80
CA ALA A 61 -3.83 -10.80 -4.62
C ALA A 61 -2.90 -9.76 -5.30
N ILE A 62 -3.47 -8.71 -5.89
CA ILE A 62 -2.71 -7.63 -6.54
C ILE A 62 -2.00 -6.77 -5.49
N TRP A 63 -2.63 -6.54 -4.35
CA TRP A 63 -2.01 -5.85 -3.21
C TRP A 63 -0.79 -6.60 -2.70
N ALA A 64 -0.87 -7.92 -2.54
CA ALA A 64 0.25 -8.75 -2.10
C ALA A 64 1.45 -8.64 -3.07
N GLN A 65 1.21 -8.78 -4.37
CA GLN A 65 2.26 -8.66 -5.40
C GLN A 65 2.89 -7.27 -5.43
N TYR A 66 2.07 -6.21 -5.38
CA TYR A 66 2.58 -4.84 -5.35
C TYR A 66 3.41 -4.58 -4.08
N LYS A 67 2.89 -5.00 -2.92
CA LYS A 67 3.54 -4.84 -1.61
C LYS A 67 4.90 -5.56 -1.58
N GLU A 68 4.97 -6.79 -2.06
CA GLU A 68 6.22 -7.54 -2.12
C GLU A 68 7.24 -6.82 -3.01
N CYS A 69 6.84 -6.36 -4.18
CA CYS A 69 7.71 -5.62 -5.10
C CYS A 69 8.32 -4.38 -4.43
N VAL A 70 7.50 -3.56 -3.76
CA VAL A 70 7.98 -2.34 -3.10
C VAL A 70 8.78 -2.63 -1.85
N GLN A 71 8.47 -3.69 -1.10
CA GLN A 71 9.23 -4.07 0.10
C GLN A 71 10.64 -4.54 -0.26
N VAL A 72 10.77 -5.45 -1.22
CA VAL A 72 12.08 -5.91 -1.71
C VAL A 72 12.89 -4.71 -2.22
N SER A 73 12.25 -3.85 -3.00
CA SER A 73 12.93 -2.69 -3.58
C SER A 73 13.33 -1.65 -2.53
N ALA A 74 12.50 -1.43 -1.50
CA ALA A 74 12.82 -0.56 -0.37
C ALA A 74 13.98 -1.13 0.44
N THR A 75 13.99 -2.43 0.72
CA THR A 75 15.11 -3.09 1.42
C THR A 75 16.42 -2.95 0.64
N ILE A 76 16.40 -3.14 -0.68
CA ILE A 76 17.60 -2.95 -1.52
C ILE A 76 18.05 -1.49 -1.52
N HIS A 77 17.12 -0.54 -1.63
CA HIS A 77 17.42 0.89 -1.61
C HIS A 77 18.06 1.33 -0.27
N PHE A 78 17.51 0.87 0.86
CA PHE A 78 18.10 1.11 2.18
C PHE A 78 19.48 0.46 2.34
N GLN A 79 19.67 -0.76 1.82
CA GLN A 79 20.98 -1.43 1.87
C GLN A 79 22.03 -0.66 1.06
N MET A 80 21.68 -0.20 -0.14
CA MET A 80 22.59 0.52 -1.03
C MET A 80 23.01 1.88 -0.45
N HIS A 81 22.08 2.66 0.10
CA HIS A 81 22.41 3.92 0.78
C HIS A 81 23.06 3.71 2.16
N GLY A 82 22.91 2.53 2.78
CA GLY A 82 23.67 2.12 3.97
C GLY A 82 25.14 1.80 3.66
N TYR A 83 25.45 1.32 2.45
CA TYR A 83 26.82 1.04 2.00
C TYR A 83 27.57 2.30 1.53
N GLU A 84 26.89 3.31 0.97
CA GLU A 84 27.52 4.60 0.63
C GLU A 84 28.07 5.32 1.88
N GLY A 85 27.44 5.16 3.03
CA GLY A 85 27.94 5.70 4.30
C GLY A 85 29.18 4.98 4.87
N LEU A 86 29.46 3.75 4.43
CA LEU A 86 30.62 2.95 4.86
C LEU A 86 31.82 3.11 3.94
N HIS A 87 31.61 3.41 2.65
CA HIS A 87 32.68 3.64 1.69
C HIS A 87 33.37 5.00 1.91
N GLN A 88 32.67 5.99 2.46
CA GLN A 88 33.28 7.30 2.81
C GLN A 88 34.23 7.21 4.02
N CYS A 89 34.16 6.16 4.83
CA CYS A 89 34.99 5.98 6.03
C CYS A 89 36.35 5.33 5.76
N SER A 90 36.61 4.76 4.57
CA SER A 90 37.87 4.07 4.27
C SER A 90 38.92 4.92 3.52
N GLU A 91 38.55 6.11 3.02
CA GLU A 91 39.48 7.03 2.33
C GLU A 91 40.02 8.16 3.24
N SER A 92 39.74 8.11 4.54
CA SER A 92 40.31 9.05 5.53
C SER A 92 41.15 8.29 6.56
N SER A 93 42.33 7.82 6.13
CA SER A 93 43.46 7.45 7.00
C SER A 93 44.76 7.91 6.36
#